data_AF-M0ATF7-F1
#
_entry.id   AF-M0ATF7-F1
#
_cell.length_a   1.000
_cell.length_b   1.000
_cell.length_c   1.000
_cell.angle_alpha   90.00
_cell.angle_beta   90.00
_cell.angle_gamma   90.00
#
_symmetry.space_group_name_H-M   'P 1'
#
loop_
_entity.id
_entity.type
_entity.pdbx_description
1 polymer ?
#
loop_
_entity_poly.entity_id
_entity_poly.type
_entity_poly.pdbx_seq_one_letter_code
_entity_poly.pdbx_strand_id
1 'polypeptide(L)' 'MNAKTTLLTIFGTVVALLGALWLVQGLGIVQIGPILCVADCEPIAGRSVRWAVAGAIALLVGIVIARAGLRRVNR' A
#
# COMPACT_ATOMS: atom_id res chain seq x y z
N MET A 1 21.30 15.52 -9.18
CA MET A 1 20.40 14.54 -8.54
C MET A 1 21.11 13.19 -8.44
N ASN A 2 21.32 12.67 -7.24
CA ASN A 2 21.89 11.34 -7.06
C ASN A 2 20.86 10.27 -7.50
N ALA A 3 21.18 9.49 -8.54
CA ALA A 3 20.27 8.47 -9.07
C ALA A 3 19.80 7.47 -7.99
N LYS A 4 20.70 7.12 -7.06
CA LYS A 4 20.42 6.24 -5.93
C LYS A 4 19.34 6.81 -4.99
N THR A 5 19.41 8.10 -4.68
CA THR A 5 18.40 8.76 -3.83
C THR A 5 17.07 8.92 -4.54
N THR A 6 17.08 9.24 -5.85
CA THR A 6 15.83 9.31 -6.64
C THR A 6 15.14 7.95 -6.67
N LEU A 7 15.90 6.86 -6.91
CA LEU A 7 15.38 5.50 -6.90
C LEU A 7 14.80 5.12 -5.53
N LEU A 8 15.49 5.46 -4.44
CA LEU A 8 15.00 5.21 -3.08
C LEU A 8 13.68 5.94 -2.80
N THR A 9 13.57 7.20 -3.20
CA THR A 9 12.37 8.01 -3.01
C THR A 9 11.19 7.44 -3.80
N ILE A 10 11.41 7.08 -5.07
CA ILE A 10 10.39 6.44 -5.92
C ILE A 10 9.94 5.12 -5.30
N PHE A 11 10.89 4.25 -4.95
CA PHE A 11 10.59 2.96 -4.35
C PHE A 11 9.80 3.09 -3.04
N GLY A 12 10.24 3.97 -2.13
CA GLY A 12 9.52 4.24 -0.88
C GLY A 12 8.10 4.76 -1.12
N THR A 13 7.92 5.64 -2.11
CA THR A 13 6.60 6.19 -2.46
C THR A 13 5.67 5.10 -2.98
N VAL A 14 6.15 4.24 -3.89
CA VAL A 14 5.36 3.13 -4.43
C VAL A 14 4.95 2.15 -3.32
N VAL A 15 5.89 1.78 -2.44
CA VAL A 15 5.61 0.90 -1.31
C VAL A 15 4.59 1.52 -0.35
N ALA A 16 4.68 2.84 -0.09
CA ALA A 16 3.71 3.54 0.74
C ALA A 16 2.31 3.51 0.13
N LEU A 17 2.17 3.80 -1.18
CA LEU A 17 0.89 3.77 -1.87
C LEU A 17 0.27 2.37 -1.89
N LEU A 18 1.07 1.33 -2.16
CA LEU A 18 0.62 -0.06 -2.08
C LEU A 18 0.18 -0.44 -0.66
N GLY A 19 0.93 -0.02 0.36
CA GLY A 19 0.55 -0.21 1.75
C GLY A 19 -0.79 0.46 2.11
N ALA A 20 -1.01 1.69 1.64
CA ALA A 20 -2.28 2.39 1.80
C ALA A 20 -3.44 1.62 1.15
N LEU A 21 -3.26 1.15 -0.08
CA LEU A 21 -4.27 0.37 -0.79
C LEU A 21 -4.60 -0.93 -0.04
N TRP A 22 -3.59 -1.66 0.44
CA TRP A 22 -3.83 -2.87 1.24
C TRP A 22 -4.51 -2.58 2.58
N LEU A 23 -4.16 -1.46 3.24
CA LEU A 23 -4.80 -1.05 4.48
C LEU A 23 -6.30 -0.80 4.26
N VAL A 24 -6.64 0.00 3.24
CA VAL A 24 -8.02 0.39 2.92
C VAL A 24 -8.85 -0.83 2.48
N GLN A 25 -8.27 -1.75 1.72
CA GLN A 25 -8.90 -3.03 1.36
C GLN A 25 -9.06 -3.96 2.56
N GLY A 26 -8.01 -4.09 3.40
CA GLY A 26 -8.03 -4.93 4.59
C GLY A 26 -9.04 -4.45 5.64
N LEU A 27 -9.23 -3.14 5.76
CA LEU A 27 -10.27 -2.53 6.60
C LEU A 27 -11.68 -2.68 6.03
N GLY A 28 -11.81 -3.14 4.78
CA GLY A 28 -13.09 -3.28 4.08
C GLY A 28 -13.72 -1.95 3.71
N ILE A 29 -12.93 -0.86 3.66
CA ILE A 29 -13.39 0.48 3.22
C ILE A 29 -13.55 0.49 1.69
N VAL A 30 -12.64 -0.16 0.98
CA VAL A 30 -12.76 -0.43 -0.45
C VAL A 30 -12.98 -1.92 -0.63
N GLN A 31 -14.21 -2.27 -1.00
CA GLN A 31 -14.59 -3.64 -1.34
C GLN A 31 -14.66 -3.74 -2.86
N ILE A 32 -13.82 -4.58 -3.44
CA ILE A 32 -13.89 -4.90 -4.87
C ILE A 32 -14.90 -6.05 -4.98
N GLY A 33 -16.14 -5.72 -5.35
CA GLY A 33 -17.17 -6.72 -5.59
C GLY A 33 -16.87 -7.52 -6.86
N PRO A 34 -17.21 -8.82 -6.91
CA PRO A 34 -17.11 -9.60 -8.14
C PRO A 34 -18.06 -9.03 -9.21
N ILE A 35 -17.55 -8.87 -10.43
CA ILE A 35 -18.29 -8.30 -11.57
C ILE A 35 -19.26 -9.34 -12.17
N LEU A 36 -19.04 -10.64 -11.91
CA LEU A 36 -19.91 -11.75 -12.33
C LEU A 36 -20.39 -12.55 -11.11
N CYS A 37 -21.68 -12.42 -10.77
CA CYS A 37 -22.38 -13.30 -9.83
C CYS A 37 -23.17 -14.35 -10.62
N VAL A 38 -22.78 -15.62 -10.59
CA VAL A 38 -23.51 -16.72 -11.30
C VAL A 38 -24.03 -17.81 -10.36
N ALA A 39 -23.62 -17.88 -9.09
CA ALA A 39 -24.13 -18.95 -8.20
C ALA A 39 -24.17 -18.59 -6.71
N ASP A 40 -23.10 -18.03 -6.16
CA ASP A 40 -23.02 -17.66 -4.74
C ASP A 40 -22.33 -16.29 -4.60
N CYS A 41 -23.12 -15.26 -4.30
CA CYS A 41 -22.60 -13.91 -4.03
C CYS A 41 -22.07 -13.81 -2.59
N GLU A 42 -21.17 -14.69 -2.20
CA GLU A 42 -20.37 -14.49 -0.98
C GLU A 42 -19.20 -13.56 -1.37
N PRO A 43 -19.03 -12.38 -0.75
CA PRO A 43 -17.92 -11.48 -1.09
C PRO A 43 -16.59 -12.19 -0.80
N ILE A 44 -15.89 -12.59 -1.87
CA ILE A 44 -14.55 -13.21 -1.82
C ILE A 44 -13.54 -12.32 -1.07
N ALA A 45 -13.82 -11.01 -0.95
CA ALA A 45 -13.02 -10.03 -0.22
C ALA A 45 -13.82 -9.40 0.95
N GLY A 46 -14.12 -10.19 1.99
CA GLY A 46 -14.51 -9.66 3.30
C GLY A 46 -13.35 -8.99 4.03
N ARG A 47 -13.65 -8.10 4.99
CA ARG A 47 -12.66 -7.44 5.87
C ARG A 47 -11.61 -8.44 6.35
N SER A 48 -10.33 -8.19 6.01
CA SER A 48 -9.24 -9.10 6.32
C SER A 48 -8.17 -8.39 7.13
N VAL A 49 -8.13 -8.76 8.42
CA VAL A 49 -7.16 -8.23 9.39
C VAL A 49 -5.72 -8.47 8.94
N ARG A 50 -5.43 -9.60 8.27
CA ARG A 50 -4.10 -9.90 7.72
C ARG A 50 -3.65 -8.88 6.68
N TRP A 51 -4.53 -8.54 5.74
CA TRP A 51 -4.23 -7.52 4.71
C TRP A 51 -4.12 -6.12 5.32
N ALA A 52 -4.94 -5.80 6.32
CA ALA A 52 -4.85 -4.52 7.03
C ALA A 52 -3.50 -4.37 7.75
N VAL A 53 -3.06 -5.39 8.48
CA VAL A 53 -1.77 -5.37 9.19
C VAL A 53 -0.60 -5.28 8.21
N ALA A 54 -0.60 -6.08 7.13
CA ALA A 54 0.42 -6.02 6.10
C ALA A 54 0.47 -4.64 5.41
N GLY A 55 -0.69 -4.08 5.09
CA GLY A 55 -0.82 -2.74 4.53
C GLY A 55 -0.29 -1.65 5.45
N ALA A 56 -0.59 -1.72 6.76
CA ALA A 56 -0.08 -0.77 7.75
C ALA A 56 1.45 -0.80 7.84
N ILE A 57 2.05 -1.99 7.89
CA ILE A 57 3.51 -2.14 7.94
C ILE A 57 4.14 -1.60 6.65
N ALA A 58 3.62 -1.98 5.49
CA ALA A 58 4.11 -1.50 4.19
C ALA A 58 4.00 0.02 4.06
N LEU A 59 2.89 0.61 4.50
CA LEU A 59 2.69 2.06 4.52
C LEU A 59 3.78 2.75 5.36
N LEU A 60 3.99 2.30 6.59
CA LEU A 60 4.97 2.89 7.50
C LEU A 60 6.40 2.77 6.94
N VAL A 61 6.78 1.59 6.47
CA VAL A 61 8.11 1.34 5.88
C VAL A 61 8.31 2.20 4.63
N GLY A 62 7.33 2.26 3.73
CA GLY A 62 7.37 3.09 2.53
C GLY A 62 7.56 4.57 2.85
N ILE A 63 6.81 5.10 3.83
CA ILE A 63 6.93 6.50 4.28
C ILE A 63 8.32 6.79 4.84
N VAL A 64 8.87 5.88 5.66
CA VAL A 64 10.21 6.04 6.24
C VAL A 64 11.28 6.06 5.15
N ILE A 65 11.21 5.14 4.19
CA ILE A 65 12.14 5.08 3.05
C ILE A 65 12.02 6.33 2.18
N ALA A 66 10.81 6.75 1.83
CA ALA A 66 10.56 7.94 1.02
C ALA A 66 11.09 9.21 1.71
N ARG A 67 10.81 9.38 3.01
CA ARG A 67 11.33 10.51 3.80
C ARG A 67 12.86 10.49 3.89
N ALA A 68 13.47 9.32 4.06
CA ALA A 68 14.92 9.20 4.08
C ALA A 68 15.54 9.59 2.72
N GLY A 69 14.92 9.19 1.61
CA GLY A 69 15.32 9.60 0.26
C GLY A 69 15.18 11.10 0.06
N LEU A 70 14.05 11.69 0.45
CA LEU A 70 13.78 13.12 0.32
C LEU A 70 14.76 13.97 1.14
N ARG A 71 15.02 13.58 2.40
CA ARG A 71 15.99 14.27 3.27
C ARG A 71 17.41 14.24 2.70
N ARG A 72 17.78 13.18 1.98
CA ARG A 72 19.09 13.06 1.32
C ARG A 72 19.17 13.80 -0.01
N VAL A 73 18.04 14.05 -0.69
CA VAL A 73 17.98 14.88 -1.90
C VAL A 73 18.07 16.36 -1.55
N ASN A 74 17.45 16.78 -0.44
CA ASN A 74 17.40 18.17 0.00
C ASN A 74 18.68 18.66 0.71
N ARG A 75 19.64 17.76 0.95
CA ARG A 75 20.91 18.06 1.62
C ARG A 75 22.04 18.01 0.60
#